data_AF-A0A822JBF3-F1
#
_entry.id   AF-A0A822JBF3-F1
#
_cell.length_a   1.000
_cell.length_b   1.000
_cell.length_c   1.000
_cell.angle_alpha   90.00
_cell.angle_beta   90.00
_cell.angle_gamma   90.00
#
_symmetry.space_group_name_H-M   'P 1'
#
loop_
_entity.id
_entity.type
_entity.pdbx_description
1 polymer ?
#
loop_
_entity_poly.entity_id
_entity_poly.type
_entity_poly.pdbx_seq_one_letter_code
_entity_poly.pdbx_strand_id
1 'polypeptide(L)'
;MSVGISTSPSFFLILPPDYLLYYIVTTNKAQTESPMRLRELLQESLQAAKRRRNLIIFFAFVHVVFFGLGQWMVIQGYPSAIELRQEQLKNIQELPYLKPLTGVLADNLPLKILYTFGFNLVFGAFVSTTFMGLVFFFPYFIAVWRSFIIGVLVSDMDSSPVMNVIFYGTFILEFGAYCISSAIGTDLGLSVLWPSRKGVASRMEALREAARDGVRLYVLVIIVLFVAAIWEITWLHYMGPLLKQAPA
;
A
#
# COMPACT_ATOMS: atom_id res chain seq x y z
N MET A 1 -6.25 -5.62 -50.21
CA MET A 1 -7.15 -6.58 -49.55
C MET A 1 -7.70 -5.92 -48.30
N SER A 2 -8.93 -5.38 -48.36
CA SER A 2 -9.66 -4.94 -47.16
C SER A 2 -10.79 -5.93 -46.91
N VAL A 3 -10.92 -6.37 -45.67
CA VAL A 3 -12.00 -7.25 -45.23
C VAL A 3 -13.08 -6.34 -44.65
N GLY A 4 -14.12 -6.06 -45.44
CA GLY A 4 -15.30 -5.35 -44.98
C GLY A 4 -16.18 -6.27 -44.15
N ILE A 5 -16.35 -5.95 -42.86
CA ILE A 5 -17.34 -6.62 -42.00
C ILE A 5 -18.70 -6.03 -42.34
N SER A 6 -19.53 -6.83 -43.01
CA SER A 6 -20.93 -6.51 -43.33
C SER A 6 -21.79 -6.64 -42.09
N THR A 7 -22.31 -5.52 -41.59
CA THR A 7 -23.35 -5.48 -40.54
C THR A 7 -24.72 -5.68 -41.18
N SER A 8 -25.10 -6.94 -41.42
CA SER A 8 -26.47 -7.31 -41.80
C SER A 8 -27.37 -7.37 -40.56
N PRO A 9 -28.57 -6.77 -40.55
CA PRO A 9 -29.51 -6.81 -39.40
C PRO A 9 -30.19 -8.17 -39.19
N SER A 10 -29.91 -9.18 -40.03
CA SER A 10 -30.68 -10.42 -40.08
C SER A 10 -30.32 -11.45 -39.00
N PHE A 11 -29.35 -11.17 -38.12
CA PHE A 11 -28.85 -12.15 -37.14
C PHE A 11 -29.66 -12.26 -35.85
N PHE A 12 -30.71 -11.44 -35.67
CA PHE A 12 -31.51 -11.42 -34.44
C PHE A 12 -32.76 -12.31 -34.45
N LEU A 13 -33.02 -13.05 -35.53
CA LEU A 13 -34.27 -13.81 -35.71
C LEU A 13 -34.23 -15.29 -35.30
N ILE A 14 -33.15 -15.77 -34.66
CA ILE A 14 -33.00 -17.18 -34.26
C ILE A 14 -32.60 -17.32 -32.78
N LEU A 15 -33.14 -16.47 -31.90
CA LEU A 15 -33.02 -16.68 -30.46
C LEU A 15 -34.41 -16.96 -29.86
N PRO A 16 -34.54 -17.97 -28.98
CA PRO A 16 -35.78 -18.22 -28.24
C PRO A 16 -36.23 -16.94 -27.51
N PRO A 17 -37.55 -16.70 -27.36
CA PRO A 17 -38.08 -15.50 -26.67
C PRO A 17 -37.46 -15.25 -25.29
N ASP A 18 -37.08 -16.32 -24.60
CA ASP A 18 -36.53 -16.31 -23.24
C ASP A 18 -35.10 -15.72 -23.19
N TYR A 19 -34.34 -15.82 -24.28
CA TYR A 19 -32.98 -15.27 -24.39
C TYR A 19 -32.98 -13.76 -24.64
N LEU A 20 -33.99 -13.24 -25.34
CA LEU A 20 -34.17 -11.81 -25.55
C LEU A 20 -34.48 -11.10 -24.24
N LEU A 21 -35.27 -11.72 -23.37
CA LEU A 21 -35.54 -11.19 -22.02
C LEU A 21 -34.27 -11.20 -21.16
N TYR A 22 -33.46 -12.26 -21.22
CA TYR A 22 -32.19 -12.33 -20.49
C TYR A 22 -31.20 -11.26 -20.98
N TYR A 23 -31.09 -11.06 -22.30
CA TYR A 23 -30.21 -10.04 -22.88
C TYR A 23 -30.67 -8.63 -22.49
N ILE A 24 -31.97 -8.32 -22.59
CA ILE A 24 -32.55 -7.01 -22.22
C ILE A 24 -32.42 -6.74 -20.71
N VAL A 25 -32.53 -7.76 -19.85
CA VAL A 25 -32.35 -7.62 -18.40
C VAL A 25 -30.87 -7.42 -18.03
N THR A 26 -29.94 -8.07 -18.74
CA THR A 26 -28.50 -7.86 -18.51
C THR A 26 -27.97 -6.54 -19.07
N THR A 27 -28.51 -6.03 -20.19
CA THR A 27 -28.10 -4.73 -20.75
C THR A 27 -28.73 -3.54 -20.01
N ASN A 28 -29.94 -3.65 -19.46
CA ASN A 28 -30.52 -2.60 -18.61
C ASN A 28 -29.83 -2.44 -17.25
N LYS A 29 -29.19 -3.49 -16.72
CA LYS A 29 -28.36 -3.37 -15.50
C LYS A 29 -27.02 -2.67 -15.72
N ALA A 30 -26.57 -2.55 -16.97
CA ALA A 30 -25.27 -1.96 -17.29
C ALA A 30 -25.33 -0.43 -17.51
N GLN A 31 -26.51 0.20 -17.41
CA GLN A 31 -26.70 1.54 -17.97
C GLN A 31 -27.21 2.62 -17.00
N THR A 32 -27.01 2.48 -15.68
CA THR A 32 -27.28 3.55 -14.71
C THR A 32 -26.34 3.57 -13.49
N GLU A 33 -25.09 3.12 -13.62
CA GLU A 33 -24.07 3.50 -12.63
C GLU A 33 -23.60 4.93 -12.95
N SER A 34 -24.32 5.91 -12.40
CA SER A 34 -23.80 7.27 -12.25
C SER A 34 -22.38 7.17 -11.66
N PRO A 35 -21.38 7.90 -12.20
CA PRO A 35 -20.04 7.87 -11.65
C PRO A 35 -20.12 8.14 -10.15
N MET A 36 -19.73 7.13 -9.36
CA MET A 36 -19.76 7.19 -7.90
C MET A 36 -19.10 8.50 -7.46
N ARG A 37 -19.82 9.29 -6.66
CA ARG A 37 -19.28 10.57 -6.21
C ARG A 37 -18.09 10.28 -5.30
N LEU A 38 -17.01 11.04 -5.43
CA LEU A 38 -15.80 10.90 -4.58
C LEU A 38 -16.14 10.77 -3.08
N ARG A 39 -17.16 11.49 -2.63
CA ARG A 39 -17.67 11.44 -1.25
C ARG A 39 -18.18 10.04 -0.87
N GLU A 40 -18.91 9.37 -1.75
CA GLU A 40 -19.44 8.02 -1.52
C GLU A 40 -18.30 7.01 -1.43
N LEU A 41 -17.34 7.07 -2.36
CA LEU A 41 -16.14 6.23 -2.34
C LEU A 41 -15.37 6.37 -1.02
N LEU A 42 -15.13 7.60 -0.55
CA LEU A 42 -14.46 7.84 0.73
C LEU A 42 -15.28 7.33 1.92
N GLN A 43 -16.60 7.52 1.91
CA GLN A 43 -17.48 7.02 2.97
C GLN A 43 -17.46 5.49 3.04
N GLU A 44 -17.55 4.80 1.90
CA GLU A 44 -17.44 3.35 1.83
C GLU A 44 -16.09 2.85 2.35
N SER A 45 -15.02 3.53 1.96
CA SER A 45 -13.66 3.19 2.37
C SER A 45 -13.46 3.35 3.89
N LEU A 46 -14.00 4.44 4.46
CA LEU A 46 -13.99 4.68 5.91
C LEU A 46 -14.84 3.65 6.66
N GLN A 47 -15.99 3.23 6.11
CA GLN A 47 -16.80 2.17 6.70
C GLN A 47 -16.07 0.82 6.66
N ALA A 48 -15.38 0.51 5.54
CA ALA A 48 -14.53 -0.67 5.45
C ALA A 48 -13.40 -0.63 6.48
N ALA A 49 -12.78 0.52 6.69
CA ALA A 49 -11.74 0.71 7.72
C ALA A 49 -12.28 0.47 9.13
N LYS A 50 -13.50 0.95 9.42
CA LYS A 50 -14.17 0.67 10.71
C LYS A 50 -14.40 -0.83 10.92
N ARG A 51 -14.84 -1.57 9.89
CA ARG A 51 -15.02 -3.03 9.98
C ARG A 51 -13.70 -3.77 10.25
N ARG A 52 -12.56 -3.19 9.84
CA ARG A 52 -11.20 -3.78 10.01
C ARG A 52 -10.36 -3.11 11.07
N ARG A 53 -10.97 -2.25 11.90
CA ARG A 53 -10.28 -1.45 12.91
C ARG A 53 -9.34 -2.28 13.79
N ASN A 54 -9.76 -3.48 14.19
CA ASN A 54 -8.94 -4.32 15.07
C ASN A 54 -7.63 -4.77 14.39
N LEU A 55 -7.67 -5.15 13.11
CA LEU A 55 -6.45 -5.51 12.36
C LEU A 55 -5.57 -4.29 12.12
N ILE A 56 -6.17 -3.15 11.78
CA ILE A 56 -5.42 -1.90 11.56
C ILE A 56 -4.72 -1.46 12.85
N ILE A 57 -5.42 -1.47 13.98
CA ILE A 57 -4.85 -1.14 15.30
C ILE A 57 -3.77 -2.15 15.69
N PHE A 58 -3.99 -3.44 15.42
CA PHE A 58 -2.99 -4.47 15.67
C PHE A 58 -1.68 -4.16 14.93
N PHE A 59 -1.74 -3.89 13.62
CA PHE A 59 -0.54 -3.54 12.85
C PHE A 59 0.09 -2.22 13.30
N ALA A 60 -0.71 -1.22 13.66
CA ALA A 60 -0.19 0.03 14.22
C ALA A 60 0.58 -0.21 15.52
N PHE A 61 0.03 -1.04 16.40
CA PHE A 61 0.68 -1.43 17.65
C PHE A 61 1.98 -2.20 17.40
N VAL A 62 1.97 -3.18 16.49
CA VAL A 62 3.19 -3.92 16.08
C VAL A 62 4.26 -2.94 15.61
N HIS A 63 3.90 -1.99 14.75
CA HIS A 63 4.87 -1.04 14.23
C HIS A 63 5.48 -0.17 15.32
N VAL A 64 4.68 0.35 16.26
CA VAL A 64 5.17 1.16 17.38
C VAL A 64 6.08 0.35 18.30
N VAL A 65 5.67 -0.86 18.69
CA VAL A 65 6.44 -1.71 19.61
C VAL A 65 7.79 -2.08 19.02
N PHE A 66 7.82 -2.56 17.77
CA PHE A 66 9.06 -3.04 17.18
C PHE A 66 9.99 -1.90 16.73
N PHE A 67 9.43 -0.73 16.37
CA PHE A 67 10.22 0.48 16.17
C PHE A 67 10.92 0.90 17.47
N GLY A 68 10.17 0.99 18.58
CA GLY A 68 10.74 1.31 19.89
C GLY A 68 11.75 0.28 20.38
N LEU A 69 11.51 -1.01 20.13
CA LEU A 69 12.46 -2.09 20.45
C LEU A 69 13.77 -1.92 19.68
N GLY A 70 13.72 -1.61 18.38
CA GLY A 70 14.91 -1.35 17.57
C GLY A 70 15.75 -0.20 18.10
N GLN A 71 15.11 0.93 18.42
CA GLN A 71 15.78 2.08 19.03
C GLN A 71 16.39 1.73 20.39
N TRP A 72 15.60 1.10 21.26
CA TRP A 72 16.05 0.71 22.59
C TRP A 72 17.27 -0.21 22.53
N MET A 73 17.31 -1.18 21.63
CA MET A 73 18.45 -2.09 21.50
C MET A 73 19.74 -1.36 21.09
N VAL A 74 19.66 -0.36 20.22
CA VAL A 74 20.83 0.44 19.84
C VAL A 74 21.29 1.32 21.00
N ILE A 75 20.36 2.00 21.70
CA ILE A 75 20.67 2.83 22.87
C ILE A 75 21.34 2.03 23.99
N GLN A 76 20.91 0.79 24.21
CA GLN A 76 21.54 -0.10 25.20
C GLN A 76 22.87 -0.70 24.74
N GLY A 77 23.30 -0.44 23.50
CA GLY A 77 24.56 -0.92 22.97
C GLY A 77 24.60 -2.42 22.68
N TYR A 78 23.46 -3.04 22.36
CA TYR A 78 23.45 -4.47 22.00
C TYR A 78 24.31 -4.70 20.75
N PRO A 79 25.33 -5.58 20.79
CA PRO A 79 26.29 -5.75 19.69
C PRO A 79 25.62 -6.06 18.34
N SER A 80 24.61 -6.94 18.35
CA SER A 80 23.88 -7.34 17.14
C SER A 80 23.08 -6.19 16.52
N ALA A 81 22.51 -5.29 17.32
CA ALA A 81 21.77 -4.14 16.81
C ALA A 81 22.71 -3.09 16.21
N ILE A 82 23.87 -2.86 16.83
CA ILE A 82 24.90 -1.95 16.30
C ILE A 82 25.47 -2.50 14.98
N GLU A 83 25.83 -3.78 14.93
CA GLU A 83 26.34 -4.43 13.72
C GLU A 83 25.32 -4.34 12.59
N LEU A 84 24.06 -4.69 12.87
CA LEU A 84 22.96 -4.57 11.91
C LEU A 84 22.80 -3.13 11.42
N ARG A 85 22.85 -2.13 12.31
CA ARG A 85 22.79 -0.71 11.93
C ARG A 85 23.91 -0.35 10.97
N GLN A 86 25.14 -0.73 11.29
CA GLN A 86 26.32 -0.43 10.46
C GLN A 86 26.23 -1.10 9.08
N GLU A 87 25.80 -2.36 9.02
CA GLU A 87 25.60 -3.08 7.77
C GLU A 87 24.52 -2.44 6.91
N GLN A 88 23.37 -2.12 7.50
CA GLN A 88 22.27 -1.48 6.77
C GLN A 88 22.66 -0.07 6.29
N LEU A 89 23.36 0.74 7.09
CA LEU A 89 23.83 2.07 6.67
C LEU A 89 24.82 2.01 5.50
N LYS A 90 25.70 0.99 5.45
CA LYS A 90 26.60 0.76 4.31
C LYS A 90 25.82 0.45 3.04
N ASN A 91 24.78 -0.38 3.16
CA ASN A 91 24.01 -0.88 2.03
C ASN A 91 22.91 0.08 1.55
N ILE A 92 22.49 1.05 2.37
CA ILE A 92 21.41 1.99 2.04
C ILE A 92 21.65 2.69 0.70
N GLN A 93 22.86 3.21 0.47
CA GLN A 93 23.19 3.93 -0.76
C GLN A 93 23.17 3.04 -2.02
N GLU A 94 23.30 1.73 -1.83
CA GLU A 94 23.30 0.76 -2.93
C GLU A 94 21.90 0.24 -3.27
N LEU A 95 20.89 0.58 -2.47
CA LEU A 95 19.52 0.11 -2.67
C LEU A 95 19.01 0.49 -4.07
N PRO A 96 18.53 -0.48 -4.86
CA PRO A 96 18.03 -0.22 -6.21
C PRO A 96 16.93 0.85 -6.28
N TYR A 97 16.15 0.99 -5.20
CA TYR A 97 15.12 2.01 -5.05
C TYR A 97 15.68 3.44 -4.98
N LEU A 98 16.85 3.66 -4.35
CA LEU A 98 17.42 5.00 -4.22
C LEU A 98 18.13 5.47 -5.48
N LYS A 99 18.67 4.55 -6.30
CA LYS A 99 19.46 4.91 -7.48
C LYS A 99 18.73 5.84 -8.46
N PRO A 100 17.44 5.65 -8.81
CA PRO A 100 16.72 6.60 -9.65
C PRO A 100 16.56 7.97 -8.98
N LEU A 101 16.32 8.01 -7.66
CA LEU A 101 16.10 9.25 -6.89
C LEU A 101 17.36 10.11 -6.77
N THR A 102 18.55 9.50 -6.76
CA THR A 102 19.85 10.19 -6.70
C THR A 102 20.52 10.36 -8.06
N GLY A 103 19.97 9.74 -9.10
CA GLY A 103 20.49 9.78 -10.47
C GLY A 103 19.56 10.52 -11.42
N VAL A 104 18.92 9.78 -12.34
CA VAL A 104 18.13 10.33 -13.44
C VAL A 104 16.97 11.22 -12.97
N LEU A 105 16.44 11.02 -11.76
CA LEU A 105 15.34 11.81 -11.21
C LEU A 105 15.78 12.89 -10.22
N ALA A 106 17.09 13.06 -9.96
CA ALA A 106 17.60 13.90 -8.87
C ALA A 106 16.98 15.30 -8.85
N ASP A 107 16.89 15.94 -10.02
CA ASP A 107 16.43 17.33 -10.14
C ASP A 107 14.91 17.46 -10.40
N ASN A 108 14.20 16.36 -10.67
CA ASN A 108 12.80 16.41 -11.05
C ASN A 108 11.87 16.04 -9.88
N LEU A 109 11.48 17.05 -9.09
CA LEU A 109 10.62 16.86 -7.92
C LEU A 109 9.32 16.08 -8.23
N PRO A 110 8.50 16.45 -9.24
CA PRO A 110 7.31 15.68 -9.58
C PRO A 110 7.58 14.20 -9.88
N LEU A 111 8.63 13.89 -10.65
CA LEU A 111 8.96 12.51 -10.96
C LEU A 111 9.47 11.73 -9.75
N LYS A 112 10.23 12.36 -8.83
CA LYS A 112 10.62 11.72 -7.55
C LYS A 112 9.42 11.38 -6.69
N ILE A 113 8.43 12.28 -6.61
CA ILE A 113 7.17 12.04 -5.88
C ILE A 113 6.42 10.87 -6.51
N LEU A 114 6.23 10.87 -7.83
CA LEU A 114 5.52 9.80 -8.53
C LEU A 114 6.24 8.45 -8.43
N TYR A 115 7.57 8.45 -8.54
CA TYR A 115 8.38 7.26 -8.38
C TYR A 115 8.25 6.68 -6.96
N THR A 116 8.39 7.52 -5.94
CA THR A 116 8.28 7.10 -4.53
C THR A 116 6.88 6.61 -4.20
N PHE A 117 5.86 7.34 -4.62
CA PHE A 117 4.46 6.90 -4.51
C PHE A 117 4.23 5.54 -5.18
N GLY A 118 4.65 5.39 -6.44
CA GLY A 118 4.47 4.16 -7.20
C GLY A 118 5.20 2.97 -6.57
N PHE A 119 6.46 3.18 -6.15
CA PHE A 119 7.26 2.16 -5.49
C PHE A 119 6.61 1.72 -4.17
N ASN A 120 6.18 2.67 -3.34
CA ASN A 120 5.52 2.37 -2.07
C ASN A 120 4.15 1.71 -2.25
N LEU A 121 3.38 2.12 -3.25
CA LEU A 121 2.08 1.50 -3.54
C LEU A 121 2.25 0.06 -4.02
N VAL A 122 3.16 -0.18 -4.97
CA VAL A 122 3.36 -1.50 -5.57
C VAL A 122 4.14 -2.43 -4.65
N PHE A 123 5.35 -2.06 -4.25
CA PHE A 123 6.23 -2.95 -3.48
C PHE A 123 5.96 -2.85 -1.99
N GLY A 124 5.83 -1.62 -1.47
CA GLY A 124 5.66 -1.35 -0.03
C GLY A 124 4.32 -1.82 0.53
N ALA A 125 3.22 -1.59 -0.20
CA ALA A 125 1.88 -1.94 0.22
C ALA A 125 1.36 -3.20 -0.49
N PHE A 126 1.27 -3.21 -1.82
CA PHE A 126 0.62 -4.30 -2.55
C PHE A 126 1.38 -5.63 -2.47
N VAL A 127 2.61 -5.71 -2.98
CA VAL A 127 3.37 -6.95 -3.01
C VAL A 127 3.67 -7.41 -1.60
N SER A 128 4.32 -6.59 -0.79
CA SER A 128 4.84 -7.06 0.50
C SER A 128 3.77 -7.25 1.58
N THR A 129 2.63 -6.56 1.56
CA THR A 129 1.63 -6.71 2.64
C THR A 129 0.30 -7.29 2.17
N THR A 130 -0.25 -6.82 1.05
CA THR A 130 -1.55 -7.32 0.56
C THR A 130 -1.43 -8.70 -0.06
N PHE A 131 -0.56 -8.85 -1.06
CA PHE A 131 -0.40 -10.09 -1.82
C PHE A 131 0.21 -11.19 -0.96
N MET A 132 1.32 -10.90 -0.26
CA MET A 132 1.90 -11.85 0.69
C MET A 132 0.92 -12.22 1.82
N GLY A 133 -0.04 -11.36 2.14
CA GLY A 133 -1.10 -11.62 3.12
C GLY A 133 -2.08 -12.72 2.75
N LEU A 134 -2.09 -13.21 1.51
CA LEU A 134 -2.76 -14.47 1.17
C LEU A 134 -2.30 -15.62 2.09
N VAL A 135 -1.04 -15.57 2.55
CA VAL A 135 -0.57 -16.29 3.73
C VAL A 135 -0.70 -15.36 4.94
N PHE A 136 -1.78 -15.51 5.70
CA PHE A 136 -2.27 -14.50 6.66
C PHE A 136 -1.27 -13.99 7.71
N PHE A 137 -0.20 -14.73 8.01
CA PHE A 137 0.81 -14.35 9.00
C PHE A 137 2.01 -13.60 8.40
N PHE A 138 2.24 -13.61 7.09
CA PHE A 138 3.38 -12.89 6.49
C PHE A 138 3.34 -11.38 6.72
N PRO A 139 2.19 -10.68 6.65
CA PRO A 139 2.15 -9.24 6.91
C PRO A 139 2.64 -8.90 8.33
N TYR A 140 2.43 -9.78 9.31
CA TYR A 140 2.95 -9.62 10.67
C TYR A 140 4.49 -9.65 10.69
N PHE A 141 5.11 -10.68 10.12
CA PHE A 141 6.57 -10.76 10.07
C PHE A 141 7.20 -9.58 9.32
N ILE A 142 6.55 -9.13 8.24
CA ILE A 142 7.02 -7.97 7.46
C ILE A 142 6.88 -6.69 8.27
N ALA A 143 5.78 -6.49 9.00
CA ALA A 143 5.59 -5.33 9.87
C ALA A 143 6.61 -5.29 11.01
N VAL A 144 6.85 -6.43 11.67
CA VAL A 144 7.88 -6.61 12.71
C VAL A 144 9.26 -6.24 12.19
N TRP A 145 9.70 -6.90 11.11
CA TRP A 145 11.03 -6.72 10.55
C TRP A 145 11.24 -5.28 10.07
N ARG A 146 10.30 -4.73 9.29
CA ARG A 146 10.38 -3.38 8.74
C ARG A 146 10.46 -2.33 9.85
N SER A 147 9.59 -2.40 10.87
CA SER A 147 9.63 -1.44 11.99
C SER A 147 10.89 -1.56 12.82
N PHE A 148 11.32 -2.79 13.10
CA PHE A 148 12.54 -3.03 13.85
C PHE A 148 13.76 -2.42 13.14
N ILE A 149 13.93 -2.68 11.84
CA ILE A 149 15.05 -2.14 11.05
C ILE A 149 15.03 -0.61 11.03
N ILE A 150 13.87 0.01 10.82
CA ILE A 150 13.75 1.47 10.84
C ILE A 150 14.07 2.04 12.23
N GLY A 151 13.63 1.38 13.31
CA GLY A 151 13.98 1.76 14.68
C GLY A 151 15.48 1.70 14.95
N VAL A 152 16.14 0.62 14.50
CA VAL A 152 17.60 0.45 14.60
C VAL A 152 18.34 1.54 13.83
N LEU A 153 17.90 1.86 12.61
CA LEU A 153 18.57 2.84 11.74
C LEU A 153 18.50 4.27 12.27
N VAL A 154 17.38 4.64 12.89
CA VAL A 154 17.06 6.03 13.27
C VAL A 154 17.53 6.36 14.69
N SER A 155 17.88 5.36 15.49
CA SER A 155 18.52 5.58 16.80
C SER A 155 19.77 6.45 16.65
N ASP A 156 19.99 7.41 17.55
CA ASP A 156 21.16 8.32 17.56
C ASP A 156 21.42 9.07 16.25
N MET A 157 20.40 9.33 15.44
CA MET A 157 20.54 10.34 14.39
C MET A 157 20.53 11.72 15.05
N ASP A 158 21.58 12.52 14.83
CA ASP A 158 21.62 13.94 15.20
C ASP A 158 20.55 14.70 14.40
N SER A 159 19.32 14.64 14.89
CA SER A 159 18.16 15.21 14.22
C SER A 159 17.83 16.56 14.83
N SER A 160 17.86 17.61 14.02
CA SER A 160 17.19 18.86 14.38
C SER A 160 15.69 18.60 14.63
N PRO A 161 14.99 19.44 15.41
CA PRO A 161 13.55 19.30 15.61
C PRO A 161 12.76 19.19 14.29
N VAL A 162 13.23 19.87 13.24
CA VAL A 162 12.62 19.83 11.90
C VAL A 162 12.79 18.46 11.25
N MET A 163 13.99 17.86 11.32
CA MET A 163 14.24 16.52 10.78
C MET A 163 13.39 15.45 11.48
N ASN A 164 13.15 15.60 12.79
CA ASN A 164 12.24 14.73 13.52
C ASN A 164 10.80 14.82 13.01
N VAL A 165 10.30 16.05 12.79
CA VAL A 165 8.94 16.25 12.25
C VAL A 165 8.81 15.62 10.87
N ILE A 166 9.81 15.80 10.00
CA ILE A 166 9.83 15.21 8.66
C ILE A 166 9.80 13.69 8.76
N PHE A 167 10.73 13.11 9.54
CA PHE A 167 10.85 11.66 9.69
C PHE A 167 9.58 11.03 10.28
N TYR A 168 9.11 11.51 11.44
CA TYR A 168 7.93 10.95 12.08
C TYR A 168 6.66 11.20 11.25
N GLY A 169 6.60 12.31 10.52
CA GLY A 169 5.54 12.57 9.54
C GLY A 169 5.51 11.52 8.42
N THR A 170 6.65 11.24 7.79
CA THR A 170 6.78 10.18 6.77
C THR A 170 6.43 8.82 7.38
N PHE A 171 7.00 8.49 8.54
CA PHE A 171 6.77 7.22 9.22
C PHE A 171 5.27 6.99 9.49
N ILE A 172 4.58 7.97 10.08
CA ILE A 172 3.14 7.86 10.38
C ILE A 172 2.31 7.66 9.11
N LEU A 173 2.62 8.41 8.05
CA LEU A 173 1.86 8.32 6.80
C LEU A 173 2.11 6.98 6.08
N GLU A 174 3.37 6.60 5.87
CA GLU A 174 3.71 5.35 5.18
C GLU A 174 3.28 4.12 5.96
N PHE A 175 3.66 4.04 7.24
CA PHE A 175 3.31 2.89 8.09
C PHE A 175 1.81 2.87 8.37
N GLY A 176 1.13 4.02 8.41
CA GLY A 176 -0.32 4.10 8.48
C GLY A 176 -0.99 3.44 7.27
N ALA A 177 -0.50 3.73 6.06
CA ALA A 177 -0.97 3.04 4.86
C ALA A 177 -0.65 1.54 4.88
N TYR A 178 0.54 1.16 5.37
CA TYR A 178 0.94 -0.25 5.51
C TYR A 178 0.13 -1.02 6.54
N CYS A 179 -0.37 -0.36 7.60
CA CYS A 179 -1.32 -0.97 8.53
C CYS A 179 -2.61 -1.38 7.80
N ILE A 180 -3.12 -0.49 6.94
CA ILE A 180 -4.33 -0.73 6.17
C ILE A 180 -4.10 -1.87 5.17
N SER A 181 -3.02 -1.82 4.38
CA SER A 181 -2.74 -2.87 3.40
C SER A 181 -2.41 -4.23 4.03
N SER A 182 -1.72 -4.25 5.18
CA SER A 182 -1.50 -5.48 5.96
C SER A 182 -2.81 -6.05 6.50
N ALA A 183 -3.74 -5.21 6.93
CA ALA A 183 -5.08 -5.64 7.34
C ALA A 183 -5.89 -6.22 6.18
N ILE A 184 -5.77 -5.65 4.97
CA ILE A 184 -6.39 -6.20 3.75
C ILE A 184 -5.81 -7.57 3.45
N GLY A 185 -4.48 -7.70 3.34
CA GLY A 185 -3.80 -8.96 3.04
C GLY A 185 -4.17 -10.05 4.05
N THR A 186 -4.08 -9.73 5.34
CA THR A 186 -4.44 -10.66 6.42
C THR A 186 -5.90 -11.10 6.34
N ASP A 187 -6.84 -10.21 6.04
CA ASP A 187 -8.25 -10.58 5.85
C ASP A 187 -8.47 -11.47 4.63
N LEU A 188 -7.74 -11.24 3.52
CA LEU A 188 -7.76 -12.12 2.36
C LEU A 188 -7.31 -13.54 2.74
N GLY A 189 -6.15 -13.68 3.39
CA GLY A 189 -5.65 -15.00 3.83
C GLY A 189 -6.60 -15.68 4.82
N LEU A 190 -7.14 -14.95 5.79
CA LEU A 190 -8.10 -15.49 6.76
C LEU A 190 -9.43 -15.86 6.13
N SER A 191 -9.87 -15.21 5.05
CA SER A 191 -11.10 -15.56 4.34
C SER A 191 -11.00 -16.90 3.60
N VAL A 192 -9.80 -17.27 3.15
CA VAL A 192 -9.52 -18.57 2.53
C VAL A 192 -9.53 -19.69 3.58
N LEU A 193 -8.92 -19.43 4.74
CA LEU A 193 -8.80 -20.43 5.82
C LEU A 193 -10.09 -20.59 6.63
N TRP A 194 -10.76 -19.48 6.95
CA TRP A 194 -11.95 -19.44 7.80
C TRP A 194 -13.09 -18.63 7.17
N PRO A 195 -13.75 -19.17 6.12
CA PRO A 195 -14.82 -18.48 5.40
C PRO A 195 -16.03 -18.13 6.27
N SER A 196 -16.30 -18.89 7.34
CA SER A 196 -17.41 -18.65 8.27
C SER A 196 -17.36 -17.27 8.94
N ARG A 197 -16.17 -16.65 9.04
CA ARG A 197 -16.00 -15.27 9.55
C ARG A 197 -16.68 -14.21 8.69
N LYS A 198 -16.99 -14.54 7.43
CA LYS A 198 -17.71 -13.68 6.50
C LYS A 198 -19.21 -13.99 6.43
N GLY A 199 -19.69 -14.97 7.18
CA GLY A 199 -21.11 -15.38 7.16
C GLY A 199 -21.53 -16.07 5.87
N VAL A 200 -20.57 -16.60 5.10
CA VAL A 200 -20.82 -17.26 3.80
C VAL A 200 -20.37 -18.71 3.82
N ALA A 201 -20.96 -19.53 2.95
CA ALA A 201 -20.75 -20.97 2.93
C ALA A 201 -19.48 -21.40 2.17
N SER A 202 -19.04 -20.60 1.18
CA SER A 202 -17.91 -20.99 0.30
C SER A 202 -16.67 -20.12 0.51
N ARG A 203 -15.49 -20.73 0.37
CA ARG A 203 -14.19 -20.02 0.43
C ARG A 203 -14.05 -18.95 -0.65
N MET A 204 -14.55 -19.23 -1.85
CA MET A 204 -14.47 -18.29 -2.97
C MET A 204 -15.34 -17.06 -2.74
N GLU A 205 -16.53 -17.24 -2.17
CA GLU A 205 -17.41 -16.12 -1.81
C GLU A 205 -16.82 -15.28 -0.67
N ALA A 206 -16.22 -15.93 0.34
CA ALA A 206 -15.53 -15.23 1.43
C ALA A 206 -14.35 -14.39 0.92
N LEU A 207 -13.56 -14.97 0.00
CA LEU A 207 -12.44 -14.29 -0.65
C LEU A 207 -12.91 -13.12 -1.51
N ARG A 208 -14.00 -13.29 -2.27
CA ARG A 208 -14.57 -12.23 -3.10
C ARG A 208 -15.05 -11.05 -2.25
N GLU A 209 -15.69 -11.32 -1.12
CA GLU A 209 -16.14 -10.28 -0.20
C GLU A 209 -14.95 -9.59 0.50
N ALA A 210 -13.92 -10.35 0.89
CA ALA A 210 -12.66 -9.79 1.39
C ALA A 210 -11.95 -8.91 0.35
N ALA A 211 -11.90 -9.33 -0.91
CA ALA A 211 -11.31 -8.55 -2.00
C ALA A 211 -12.10 -7.27 -2.27
N ARG A 212 -13.44 -7.32 -2.25
CA ARG A 212 -14.29 -6.14 -2.40
C ARG A 212 -14.06 -5.11 -1.28
N ASP A 213 -13.98 -5.57 -0.04
CA ASP A 213 -13.58 -4.72 1.10
C ASP A 213 -12.16 -4.16 0.91
N GLY A 214 -11.23 -4.98 0.43
CA GLY A 214 -9.85 -4.60 0.13
C GLY A 214 -9.74 -3.49 -0.90
N VAL A 215 -10.49 -3.59 -2.01
CA VAL A 215 -10.53 -2.54 -3.06
C VAL A 215 -11.00 -1.21 -2.49
N ARG A 216 -12.04 -1.21 -1.65
CA ARG A 216 -12.50 0.01 -0.97
C ARG A 216 -11.42 0.58 -0.07
N LEU A 217 -10.76 -0.24 0.74
CA LEU A 217 -9.67 0.20 1.60
C LEU A 217 -8.46 0.74 0.84
N TYR A 218 -8.19 0.23 -0.36
CA TYR A 218 -7.08 0.69 -1.19
C TYR A 218 -7.22 2.15 -1.62
N VAL A 219 -8.43 2.71 -1.66
CA VAL A 219 -8.63 4.15 -1.86
C VAL A 219 -7.91 4.95 -0.76
N LEU A 220 -8.01 4.52 0.51
CA LEU A 220 -7.30 5.16 1.62
C LEU A 220 -5.79 4.93 1.52
N VAL A 221 -5.35 3.72 1.19
CA VAL A 221 -3.92 3.40 1.00
C VAL A 221 -3.30 4.33 -0.05
N ILE A 222 -3.96 4.49 -1.20
CA ILE A 222 -3.52 5.35 -2.29
C ILE A 222 -3.41 6.81 -1.84
N ILE A 223 -4.45 7.35 -1.21
CA ILE A 223 -4.47 8.75 -0.75
C ILE A 223 -3.35 8.99 0.27
N VAL A 224 -3.23 8.11 1.27
CA VAL A 224 -2.24 8.28 2.34
C VAL A 224 -0.82 8.15 1.79
N LEU A 225 -0.52 7.16 0.95
CA LEU A 225 0.81 7.01 0.34
C LEU A 225 1.16 8.15 -0.61
N PHE A 226 0.19 8.70 -1.33
CA PHE A 226 0.44 9.85 -2.19
C PHE A 226 0.81 11.09 -1.37
N VAL A 227 0.08 11.35 -0.29
CA VAL A 227 0.41 12.42 0.67
C VAL A 227 1.76 12.17 1.33
N ALA A 228 2.08 10.91 1.69
CA ALA A 228 3.38 10.52 2.23
C ALA A 228 4.51 10.84 1.26
N ALA A 229 4.38 10.47 -0.01
CA ALA A 229 5.39 10.72 -1.04
C ALA A 229 5.60 12.21 -1.31
N ILE A 230 4.53 13.01 -1.33
CA ILE A 230 4.65 14.47 -1.42
C ILE A 230 5.42 15.01 -0.22
N TRP A 231 5.02 14.61 0.99
CA TRP A 231 5.64 15.05 2.23
C TRP A 231 7.13 14.72 2.26
N GLU A 232 7.47 13.44 2.13
CA GLU A 232 8.84 12.96 2.21
C GLU A 232 9.74 13.61 1.15
N ILE A 233 9.35 13.53 -0.12
CA ILE A 233 10.22 13.91 -1.23
C ILE A 233 10.36 15.41 -1.34
N THR A 234 9.33 16.19 -0.99
CA THR A 234 9.46 17.66 -0.95
C THR A 234 10.53 18.06 0.07
N TRP A 235 10.46 17.50 1.28
CA TRP A 235 11.44 17.81 2.32
C TRP A 235 12.84 17.29 1.99
N LEU A 236 12.96 16.06 1.47
CA LEU A 236 14.26 15.52 1.04
C LEU A 236 14.85 16.30 -0.15
N HIS A 237 14.03 16.84 -1.04
CA HIS A 237 14.50 17.64 -2.17
C HIS A 237 15.10 18.97 -1.70
N TYR A 238 14.48 19.65 -0.74
CA TYR A 238 14.95 20.98 -0.30
C TYR A 238 15.93 20.95 0.88
N MET A 239 15.84 19.95 1.74
CA MET A 239 16.60 19.87 3.00
C MET A 239 17.52 18.64 3.07
N GLY A 240 17.32 17.65 2.19
CA GLY A 240 18.09 16.42 2.24
C GLY A 240 19.53 16.64 1.80
N PRO A 241 20.49 15.86 2.33
CA PRO A 241 21.89 15.88 1.88
C PRO A 241 22.10 15.38 0.44
N LEU A 242 21.01 15.03 -0.27
CA LEU A 242 21.04 14.40 -1.60
C LEU A 242 21.42 15.33 -2.75
N LEU A 243 21.64 16.63 -2.50
CA LEU A 243 21.99 17.62 -3.55
C LEU A 243 23.29 18.41 -3.32
N LYS A 244 24.05 18.15 -2.26
CA LYS A 244 25.44 18.64 -2.21
C LYS A 244 26.38 17.57 -2.73
N GLN A 245 26.42 17.41 -4.05
CA GLN A 245 27.71 17.04 -4.64
C GLN A 245 28.71 18.14 -4.25
N ALA A 246 29.81 17.75 -3.62
CA ALA A 246 30.92 18.68 -3.43
C ALA A 246 31.29 19.24 -4.82
N PRO A 247 31.52 20.56 -4.95
CA PRO A 247 32.05 21.09 -6.20
C PRO A 247 33.35 20.34 -6.52
N ALA A 248 33.43 19.84 -7.75
CA ALA A 248 34.64 19.23 -8.30
C ALA A 248 35.81 20.22 -8.34
#